data_AF-A0A5B7W6U1-F1
#
_entry.id   AF-A0A5B7W6U1-F1
#
_cell.length_a   1.000
_cell.length_b   1.000
_cell.length_c   1.000
_cell.angle_alpha   90.00
_cell.angle_beta   90.00
_cell.angle_gamma   90.00
#
_symmetry.space_group_name_H-M   'P 1'
#
loop_
_entity.id
_entity.type
_entity.pdbx_description
1 polymer ?
#
loop_
_entity_poly.entity_id
_entity_poly.type
_entity_poly.pdbx_seq_one_letter_code
_entity_poly.pdbx_strand_id
1 'polypeptide(L)'
;MSNVALAVIVISILFLGVVSACWVLLSSYLFTELVESYLNKSKFVASNRKVLSHAGLMGLLIRNCAMALMFLIPRLCEKRGLIEKDELLNLPAHLKRKLLVPWVISGISLFAAFIYWLFVV
;
A
#
# COMPACT_ATOMS: atom_id res chain seq x y z
N MET A 1 -2.69 30.91 -12.51
CA MET A 1 -2.70 30.82 -11.03
C MET A 1 -1.52 31.62 -10.50
N SER A 2 -1.62 32.24 -9.31
CA SER A 2 -0.47 32.92 -8.72
C SER A 2 0.60 31.89 -8.31
N ASN A 3 1.88 32.28 -8.35
CA ASN A 3 3.00 31.43 -7.91
C ASN A 3 2.81 30.93 -6.47
N VAL A 4 2.17 31.75 -5.63
CA VAL A 4 1.81 31.39 -4.25
C VAL A 4 0.82 30.22 -4.21
N ALA A 5 -0.21 30.23 -5.06
CA ALA A 5 -1.18 29.14 -5.12
C ALA A 5 -0.54 27.81 -5.56
N LEU A 6 0.36 27.85 -6.55
CA LEU A 6 1.10 26.66 -6.99
C LEU A 6 2.00 26.11 -5.88
N ALA A 7 2.71 26.97 -5.16
CA ALA A 7 3.55 26.57 -4.03
C ALA A 7 2.74 25.87 -2.92
N VAL A 8 1.58 26.43 -2.55
CA VAL A 8 0.69 25.84 -1.54
C VAL A 8 0.21 24.46 -1.96
N ILE A 9 -0.14 24.26 -3.24
CA ILE A 9 -0.60 22.97 -3.77
C ILE A 9 0.51 21.92 -3.63
N VAL A 10 1.74 22.23 -4.07
CA VAL A 10 2.87 21.29 -4.00
C VAL A 10 3.22 20.95 -2.56
N ILE A 11 3.30 21.95 -1.68
CA ILE A 11 3.58 21.73 -0.26
C ILE A 11 2.52 20.82 0.36
N SER A 12 1.25 21.01 0.02
CA SER A 12 0.15 20.17 0.50
C SER A 12 0.26 18.73 0.00
N ILE A 13 0.61 18.52 -1.28
CA ILE A 13 0.82 17.19 -1.86
C ILE A 13 1.99 16.48 -1.18
N LEU A 14 3.12 17.17 -1.00
CA LEU A 14 4.31 16.62 -0.36
C LEU A 14 4.05 16.30 1.11
N PHE A 15 3.39 17.19 1.84
CA PHE A 15 3.02 16.95 3.23
C PHE A 15 2.13 15.72 3.38
N LEU A 16 1.09 15.60 2.53
CA LEU A 16 0.22 14.43 2.52
C LEU A 16 0.99 13.14 2.22
N GLY A 17 1.89 13.18 1.23
CA GLY A 17 2.74 12.05 0.86
C GLY A 17 3.70 11.60 1.98
N VAL A 18 4.27 12.55 2.72
CA VAL A 18 5.14 12.24 3.88
C VAL A 18 4.34 11.60 5.00
N VAL A 19 3.18 12.18 5.35
CA VAL A 19 2.32 11.63 6.41
C VAL A 19 1.86 10.22 6.05
N SER A 20 1.45 9.98 4.80
CA SER A 20 1.03 8.64 4.37
C SER A 20 2.19 7.66 4.32
N ALA A 21 3.40 8.08 3.92
CA ALA A 21 4.59 7.25 3.94
C ALA A 21 5.01 6.85 5.36
N CYS A 22 4.98 7.78 6.32
CA CYS A 22 5.21 7.47 7.73
C CYS A 22 4.20 6.45 8.24
N TRP A 23 2.92 6.61 7.89
CA TRP A 23 1.90 5.63 8.26
C TRP A 23 2.12 4.27 7.58
N VAL A 24 2.54 4.22 6.31
CA VAL A 24 2.89 2.97 5.63
C VAL A 24 3.98 2.23 6.41
N LEU A 25 5.06 2.92 6.81
CA LEU A 25 6.13 2.33 7.61
C LEU A 25 5.61 1.77 8.94
N LEU A 26 4.84 2.56 9.68
CA LEU A 26 4.23 2.11 10.94
C LEU A 26 3.31 0.91 10.73
N SER A 27 2.46 0.95 9.70
CA SER A 27 1.52 -0.13 9.38
C SER A 27 2.25 -1.41 8.94
N SER A 28 3.40 -1.27 8.27
CA SER A 28 4.22 -2.39 7.82
C SER A 28 4.81 -3.15 9.00
N TYR A 29 5.15 -2.45 10.09
CA TYR A 29 5.66 -3.07 11.29
C TYR A 29 4.53 -3.63 12.17
N LEU A 30 3.44 -2.88 12.35
CA LEU A 30 2.39 -3.22 13.31
C LEU A 30 1.32 -4.20 12.79
N PHE A 31 0.96 -4.12 11.51
CA PHE A 31 -0.22 -4.82 10.99
C PHE A 31 0.10 -5.89 9.95
N THR A 32 1.32 -5.95 9.40
CA THR A 32 1.66 -6.92 8.35
C THR A 32 1.43 -8.35 8.82
N GLU A 33 2.07 -8.77 9.91
CA GLU A 33 1.93 -10.16 10.39
C GLU A 33 0.51 -10.48 10.85
N LEU A 34 -0.18 -9.50 11.43
CA LEU A 34 -1.59 -9.64 11.80
C LEU A 34 -2.46 -9.91 10.58
N VAL A 35 -2.35 -9.10 9.51
CA VAL A 35 -3.12 -9.28 8.28
C VAL A 35 -2.80 -10.61 7.61
N GLU A 36 -1.54 -11.01 7.63
CA GLU A 36 -1.12 -12.30 7.08
C GLU A 36 -1.67 -13.48 7.88
N SER A 37 -1.88 -13.34 9.19
CA SER A 37 -2.53 -14.38 9.98
C SER A 37 -3.98 -14.64 9.55
N TYR A 38 -4.71 -13.60 9.15
CA TYR A 38 -6.06 -13.72 8.57
C TYR A 38 -6.05 -14.33 7.16
N LEU A 39 -4.92 -14.21 6.45
CA LEU A 39 -4.72 -14.68 5.08
C LEU A 39 -3.74 -15.86 5.03
N ASN A 40 -3.66 -16.65 6.11
CA ASN A 40 -2.69 -17.73 6.24
C ASN A 40 -2.87 -18.87 5.21
N LYS A 41 -4.06 -19.00 4.62
CA LYS A 41 -4.38 -19.95 3.54
C LYS A 41 -4.05 -19.42 2.15
N SER A 42 -3.74 -18.12 2.01
CA SER A 42 -3.41 -17.50 0.74
C SER A 42 -2.11 -18.04 0.18
N LYS A 43 -2.14 -18.55 -1.06
CA LYS A 43 -0.90 -18.94 -1.76
C LYS A 43 -0.01 -17.73 -2.02
N PHE A 44 -0.60 -16.59 -2.36
CA PHE A 44 0.11 -15.33 -2.59
C PHE A 44 0.82 -14.83 -1.33
N VAL A 45 0.12 -14.75 -0.20
CA VAL A 45 0.72 -14.28 1.06
C VAL A 45 1.79 -15.24 1.56
N ALA A 46 1.53 -16.56 1.52
CA ALA A 46 2.50 -17.57 1.94
C ALA A 46 3.79 -17.52 1.09
N SER A 47 3.66 -17.33 -0.23
CA SER A 47 4.79 -17.20 -1.14
C SER A 47 5.63 -15.95 -0.83
N ASN A 48 4.98 -14.78 -0.71
CA ASN A 48 5.67 -13.53 -0.38
C ASN A 48 6.37 -13.60 0.98
N ARG A 49 5.72 -14.19 1.99
CA ARG A 49 6.31 -14.41 3.33
C ARG A 49 7.56 -15.27 3.25
N LYS A 50 7.52 -16.38 2.49
CA LYS A 50 8.67 -17.28 2.32
C LYS A 50 9.87 -16.60 1.65
N VAL A 51 9.62 -15.77 0.63
CA VAL A 51 10.69 -15.08 -0.11
C VAL A 51 11.29 -13.93 0.71
N LEU A 52 10.47 -13.21 1.47
CA LEU A 52 10.85 -11.95 2.13
C LEU A 52 11.06 -12.07 3.64
N SER A 53 10.93 -13.26 4.24
CA SER A 53 11.12 -13.48 5.68
C SER A 53 12.51 -13.09 6.17
N HIS A 54 13.53 -13.20 5.32
CA HIS A 54 14.92 -12.90 5.66
C HIS A 54 15.29 -11.41 5.49
N ALA A 55 14.41 -10.59 4.92
CA ALA A 55 14.69 -9.20 4.59
C ALA A 55 14.34 -8.19 5.72
N GLY A 56 14.01 -8.69 6.92
CA GLY A 56 13.72 -7.85 8.09
C GLY A 56 12.61 -6.83 7.84
N LEU A 57 12.82 -5.58 8.29
CA LEU A 57 11.87 -4.47 8.11
C LEU A 57 11.54 -4.20 6.63
N MET A 58 12.53 -4.30 5.73
CA MET A 58 12.30 -4.11 4.30
C MET A 58 11.42 -5.22 3.73
N GLY A 59 11.60 -6.45 4.21
CA GLY A 59 10.71 -7.58 3.89
C GLY A 59 9.27 -7.33 4.31
N LEU A 60 9.05 -6.78 5.51
CA LEU A 60 7.72 -6.40 5.99
C LEU A 60 7.10 -5.32 5.12
N LEU A 61 7.85 -4.29 4.75
CA LEU A 61 7.38 -3.21 3.88
C LEU A 61 6.94 -3.73 2.50
N ILE A 62 7.74 -4.60 1.88
CA ILE A 62 7.43 -5.16 0.56
C ILE A 62 6.21 -6.09 0.66
N ARG A 63 6.11 -6.94 1.69
CA ARG A 63 4.93 -7.80 1.90
C ARG A 63 3.67 -6.97 2.13
N ASN A 64 3.78 -5.89 2.90
CA ASN A 64 2.71 -4.94 3.12
C ASN A 64 2.25 -4.30 1.79
N CYS A 65 3.19 -3.82 0.98
CA CYS A 65 2.92 -3.30 -0.36
C CYS A 65 2.21 -4.34 -1.25
N ALA A 66 2.72 -5.58 -1.28
CA ALA A 66 2.15 -6.65 -2.09
C ALA A 66 0.71 -6.98 -1.68
N MET A 67 0.40 -6.99 -0.38
CA MET A 67 -0.97 -7.15 0.12
C MET A 67 -1.86 -5.95 -0.24
N ALA A 68 -1.35 -4.71 -0.15
CA ALA A 68 -2.08 -3.53 -0.58
C ALA A 68 -2.45 -3.62 -2.06
N LEU A 69 -1.51 -4.04 -2.92
CA LEU A 69 -1.75 -4.26 -4.33
C LEU A 69 -2.79 -5.37 -4.57
N MET A 70 -2.67 -6.48 -3.84
CA MET A 70 -3.66 -7.57 -3.88
C MET A 70 -5.08 -7.07 -3.53
N PHE A 71 -5.21 -6.16 -2.56
CA PHE A 71 -6.50 -5.56 -2.19
C PHE A 71 -7.05 -4.60 -3.24
N LEU A 72 -6.17 -3.94 -4.01
CA LEU A 72 -6.54 -3.00 -5.07
C LEU A 72 -7.05 -3.74 -6.33
N ILE A 73 -6.45 -4.88 -6.66
CA ILE A 73 -6.77 -5.66 -7.87
C ILE A 73 -7.15 -7.13 -7.58
N PRO A 74 -8.11 -7.39 -6.67
CA PRO A 74 -8.40 -8.74 -6.19
C PRO A 74 -8.86 -9.68 -7.31
N ARG A 75 -9.72 -9.18 -8.22
CA ARG A 75 -10.22 -9.96 -9.36
C ARG A 75 -9.11 -10.44 -10.31
N LEU A 76 -8.02 -9.69 -10.43
CA LEU A 76 -6.88 -10.11 -11.25
C LEU A 76 -6.07 -11.20 -10.54
N CYS A 77 -5.89 -11.06 -9.22
CA CYS A 77 -5.24 -12.08 -8.39
C CYS A 77 -6.04 -13.39 -8.40
N GLU A 78 -7.36 -13.33 -8.29
CA GLU A 78 -8.28 -14.49 -8.39
C GLU A 78 -8.16 -15.17 -9.76
N LYS A 79 -8.25 -14.40 -10.86
CA LYS A 79 -8.14 -14.93 -12.23
C LYS A 79 -6.81 -15.63 -12.50
N ARG A 80 -5.74 -15.19 -11.83
CA ARG A 80 -4.40 -15.78 -11.92
C ARG A 80 -4.18 -16.94 -10.93
N GLY A 81 -5.19 -17.30 -10.14
CA GLY A 81 -5.08 -18.34 -9.12
C GLY A 81 -4.13 -18.00 -7.97
N LEU A 82 -3.83 -16.71 -7.76
CA LEU A 82 -2.97 -16.23 -6.69
C LEU A 82 -3.68 -16.22 -5.34
N ILE A 83 -4.99 -15.95 -5.36
CA ILE A 83 -5.88 -15.99 -4.19
C ILE A 83 -7.13 -16.79 -4.52
N GLU A 84 -7.73 -17.43 -3.51
CA GLU A 84 -9.01 -18.12 -3.65
C GLU A 84 -10.17 -17.14 -3.74
N LYS A 85 -11.28 -17.56 -4.36
CA LYS A 85 -12.52 -16.77 -4.37
C LYS A 85 -12.96 -16.57 -2.92
N ASP A 86 -13.39 -15.35 -2.59
CA ASP A 86 -13.87 -14.96 -1.26
C ASP A 86 -12.83 -15.00 -0.13
N GLU A 87 -11.55 -15.30 -0.42
CA GLU A 87 -10.48 -15.35 0.59
C GLU A 87 -10.36 -14.04 1.38
N LEU A 88 -10.57 -12.91 0.70
CA LEU A 88 -10.50 -11.57 1.28
C LEU A 88 -11.70 -11.24 2.19
N LEU A 89 -12.79 -12.02 2.18
CA LEU A 89 -13.91 -11.84 3.11
C LEU A 89 -13.53 -12.24 4.55
N ASN A 90 -12.50 -13.06 4.72
CA ASN A 90 -11.98 -13.43 6.03
C ASN A 90 -11.24 -12.29 6.74
N LEU A 91 -10.84 -11.25 6.00
CA LEU A 91 -10.10 -10.13 6.54
C LEU A 91 -11.04 -9.04 7.05
N PRO A 92 -10.91 -8.60 8.33
CA PRO A 92 -11.68 -7.48 8.83
C PRO A 92 -11.48 -6.21 7.99
N ALA A 93 -12.58 -5.58 7.57
CA ALA A 93 -12.56 -4.42 6.68
C ALA A 93 -11.71 -3.25 7.23
N HIS A 94 -11.65 -3.09 8.55
CA HIS A 94 -10.84 -2.05 9.19
C HIS A 94 -9.34 -2.28 9.02
N LEU A 95 -8.86 -3.54 9.06
CA LEU A 95 -7.46 -3.89 8.81
C LEU A 95 -7.11 -3.69 7.34
N LYS A 96 -8.00 -4.15 6.45
CA LYS A 96 -7.87 -3.91 5.00
C LYS A 96 -7.70 -2.42 4.71
N ARG A 97 -8.54 -1.58 5.31
CA ARG A 97 -8.50 -0.12 5.11
C ARG A 97 -7.25 0.53 5.70
N LYS A 98 -6.84 0.13 6.92
CA LYS A 98 -5.62 0.64 7.57
C LYS A 98 -4.35 0.36 6.77
N LEU A 99 -4.34 -0.72 6.01
CA LEU A 99 -3.23 -1.09 5.13
C LEU A 99 -3.35 -0.44 3.75
N LEU A 100 -4.52 -0.50 3.11
CA LEU A 100 -4.70 -0.04 1.73
C LEU A 100 -4.66 1.50 1.57
N VAL A 101 -5.38 2.24 2.42
CA VAL A 101 -5.58 3.69 2.25
C VAL A 101 -4.25 4.47 2.22
N PRO A 102 -3.29 4.22 3.13
CA PRO A 102 -2.00 4.90 3.12
C PRO A 102 -1.21 4.67 1.82
N TRP A 103 -1.21 3.44 1.29
CA TRP A 103 -0.57 3.13 0.01
C TRP A 103 -1.21 3.88 -1.15
N VAL A 104 -2.55 3.96 -1.18
CA VAL A 104 -3.27 4.70 -2.22
C VAL A 104 -2.97 6.20 -2.13
N ILE A 105 -2.99 6.78 -0.92
CA ILE A 105 -2.67 8.20 -0.72
C ILE A 105 -1.22 8.50 -1.13
N SER A 106 -0.27 7.65 -0.72
CA SER A 106 1.14 7.79 -1.13
C SER A 106 1.28 7.71 -2.66
N GLY A 107 0.61 6.76 -3.31
CA GLY A 107 0.63 6.60 -4.76
C GLY A 107 0.04 7.81 -5.50
N ILE A 108 -1.11 8.32 -5.05
CA ILE A 108 -1.73 9.53 -5.62
C ILE A 108 -0.84 10.75 -5.41
N SER A 109 -0.26 10.91 -4.22
CA SER A 109 0.61 12.05 -3.91
C SER A 109 1.87 12.04 -4.78
N LEU A 110 2.49 10.88 -4.96
CA LEU A 110 3.64 10.70 -5.86
C LEU A 110 3.26 10.99 -7.33
N PHE A 111 2.12 10.49 -7.79
CA PHE A 111 1.65 10.74 -9.14
C PHE A 111 1.36 12.23 -9.38
N ALA A 112 0.71 12.90 -8.42
CA ALA A 112 0.44 14.34 -8.49
C ALA A 112 1.74 15.17 -8.50
N ALA A 113 2.73 14.80 -7.66
CA ALA A 113 4.04 15.45 -7.66
C ALA A 113 4.79 15.24 -8.99
N PHE A 114 4.68 14.06 -9.59
CA PHE A 114 5.25 13.76 -10.91
C PHE A 114 4.61 14.61 -12.02
N ILE A 115 3.28 14.74 -12.02
CA ILE A 115 2.54 15.61 -12.95
C ILE A 115 2.98 17.07 -12.77
N TYR A 116 3.09 17.56 -11.54
CA TYR A 116 3.59 18.91 -11.28
C TYR A 116 4.99 19.11 -11.86
N TRP A 117 5.89 18.16 -11.62
CA TRP A 117 7.26 18.20 -12.14
C TRP A 117 7.28 18.23 -13.68
N LEU A 118 6.43 17.45 -14.35
CA LEU A 118 6.39 17.39 -15.82
C LEU A 118 5.89 18.69 -16.47
N PHE A 119 4.93 19.38 -15.85
CA PHE A 119 4.24 20.52 -16.47
C PHE A 119 4.66 21.89 -15.95
N VAL A 120 5.34 21.98 -14.80
CA VAL A 120 5.66 23.26 -14.15
C VAL A 120 7.16 23.51 -14.05
N VAL A 121 7.97 22.46 -13.93
CA VAL A 121 9.45 22.56 -13.90
C VAL A 121 9.99 22.44 -15.31
#